data_AF-A0A932J9R8-F1
#
_entry.id   AF-A0A932J9R8-F1
#
_cell.length_a   1.000
_cell.length_b   1.000
_cell.length_c   1.000
_cell.angle_alpha   90.00
_cell.angle_beta   90.00
_cell.angle_gamma   90.00
#
_symmetry.space_group_name_H-M   'P 1'
#
loop_
_entity.id
_entity.type
_entity.pdbx_description
1 polymer ?
#
loop_
_entity_poly.entity_id
_entity_poly.type
_entity_poly.pdbx_seq_one_letter_code
_entity_poly.pdbx_strand_id
1 'polypeptide(L)'
;MKHCKAIKKDGQRCTTKAGPDGYCTFHSPAHGRARAEGRKRGGERHRTPHGATDPATLPPKVRTLDDVLAVLDYALAEAMPLENSVQRGRLIVGIAHAFVEAIKTGELEERLAAIEAALKIGDAKNESTNAA
;
A
#
# COMPACT_ATOMS: atom_id res chain seq x y z
N MET A 1 -38.16 16.67 29.49
CA MET A 1 -37.07 16.93 28.52
C MET A 1 -37.61 16.80 27.10
N LYS A 2 -37.20 17.64 26.15
CA LYS A 2 -37.64 17.52 24.74
C LYS A 2 -36.73 16.55 23.98
N HIS A 3 -37.32 15.69 23.15
CA HIS A 3 -36.60 14.79 22.25
C HIS A 3 -36.46 15.40 20.86
N CYS A 4 -35.48 14.93 20.10
CA CYS A 4 -35.22 15.33 18.73
C CYS A 4 -36.47 15.14 17.84
N LYS A 5 -36.75 16.12 16.97
CA LYS A 5 -37.88 16.09 16.03
C LYS A 5 -37.67 15.18 14.81
N ALA A 6 -36.45 14.69 14.56
CA ALA A 6 -36.14 13.92 13.36
C ALA A 6 -36.70 12.49 13.38
N ILE A 7 -36.99 11.99 12.18
CA ILE A 7 -37.27 10.58 11.90
C ILE A 7 -35.97 9.94 11.41
N LYS A 8 -35.58 8.83 12.05
CA LYS A 8 -34.40 8.04 11.68
C LYS A 8 -34.64 7.34 10.33
N LYS A 9 -33.57 6.80 9.73
CA LYS A 9 -33.66 6.03 8.48
C LYS A 9 -34.56 4.78 8.57
N ASP A 10 -34.72 4.24 9.77
CA ASP A 10 -35.59 3.08 10.07
C ASP A 10 -37.07 3.47 10.26
N GLY A 11 -37.45 4.74 10.02
CA GLY A 11 -38.81 5.24 10.17
C GLY A 11 -39.22 5.58 11.60
N GLN A 12 -38.39 5.27 12.60
CA GLN A 12 -38.71 5.55 14.00
C GLN A 12 -38.29 6.97 14.41
N ARG A 13 -38.94 7.52 15.44
CA ARG A 13 -38.56 8.83 16.02
C ARG A 13 -37.20 8.74 16.72
N CYS A 14 -36.41 9.80 16.61
CA CYS A 14 -35.15 9.92 17.35
C CYS A 14 -35.44 10.19 18.83
N THR A 15 -34.90 9.34 19.72
CA THR A 15 -35.10 9.43 21.18
C THR A 15 -34.05 10.26 21.90
N THR A 16 -33.03 10.76 21.19
CA THR A 16 -31.98 11.61 21.77
C THR A 16 -32.55 12.96 22.24
N LYS A 17 -31.97 13.53 23.31
CA LYS A 17 -32.32 14.86 23.81
C LYS A 17 -32.15 15.92 22.71
N ALA A 18 -33.13 16.79 22.56
CA ALA A 18 -33.08 17.93 21.64
C ALA A 18 -32.26 19.08 22.23
N GLY A 19 -31.53 19.78 21.36
CA GLY A 19 -30.96 21.10 21.61
C GLY A 19 -31.98 22.23 21.38
N PRO A 20 -31.52 23.48 21.38
CA PRO A 20 -32.37 24.67 21.24
C PRO A 20 -33.19 24.72 19.94
N ASP A 21 -32.65 24.16 18.85
CA ASP A 21 -33.30 24.09 17.53
C ASP A 21 -34.34 22.96 17.41
N GLY A 22 -34.52 22.16 18.47
CA GLY A 22 -35.43 21.02 18.48
C GLY A 22 -34.86 19.74 17.87
N TYR A 23 -33.57 19.71 17.51
CA TYR A 23 -32.89 18.55 16.98
C TYR A 23 -31.73 18.13 17.88
N CYS A 24 -31.28 16.86 17.80
CA CYS A 24 -30.04 16.44 18.45
C CYS A 24 -28.83 16.86 17.61
N THR A 25 -27.63 16.76 18.19
CA THR A 25 -26.36 17.09 17.54
C THR A 25 -26.15 16.39 16.19
N PHE A 26 -26.73 15.20 15.98
CA PHE A 26 -26.63 14.43 14.74
C PHE A 26 -27.68 14.78 13.67
N HIS A 27 -28.83 15.33 14.07
CA HIS A 27 -29.94 15.66 13.16
C HIS A 27 -30.15 17.16 12.98
N SER A 28 -29.51 18.00 13.79
CA SER A 28 -29.55 19.46 13.64
C SER A 28 -29.08 19.85 12.23
N PRO A 29 -29.90 20.59 11.46
CA PRO A 29 -29.50 21.14 10.16
C PRO A 29 -28.34 22.13 10.31
N ALA A 30 -28.34 22.93 11.38
CA ALA A 30 -27.30 23.93 11.66
C ALA A 30 -25.90 23.31 11.78
N HIS A 31 -25.81 22.07 12.24
CA HIS A 31 -24.55 21.35 12.38
C HIS A 31 -24.25 20.38 11.23
N GLY A 32 -25.13 20.29 10.21
CA GLY A 32 -24.97 19.34 9.09
C GLY A 32 -23.64 19.48 8.35
N ARG A 33 -23.30 20.72 8.00
CA ARG A 33 -22.05 21.05 7.30
C ARG A 33 -20.82 20.72 8.16
N ALA A 34 -20.79 21.18 9.40
CA ALA A 34 -19.68 20.92 10.33
C ALA A 34 -19.47 19.41 10.57
N ARG A 35 -20.55 18.61 10.64
CA ARG A 35 -20.45 17.14 10.74
C ARG A 35 -19.86 16.52 9.48
N ALA A 36 -20.25 16.99 8.30
CA ALA A 36 -19.70 16.50 7.03
C ALA A 36 -18.20 16.83 6.91
N GLU A 37 -17.82 18.07 7.22
CA GLU A 37 -16.42 18.52 7.26
C GLU A 37 -15.61 17.72 8.30
N GLY A 38 -16.17 17.48 9.48
CA GLY A 38 -15.54 16.65 10.52
C GLY A 38 -15.27 15.21 10.07
N ARG A 39 -16.22 14.57 9.37
CA ARG A 39 -16.02 13.23 8.77
C ARG A 39 -14.95 13.26 7.69
N LYS A 40 -14.95 14.27 6.83
CA LYS A 40 -13.95 14.45 5.78
C LYS A 40 -12.55 14.57 6.38
N ARG A 41 -12.38 15.44 7.38
CA ARG A 41 -11.12 15.64 8.10
C ARG A 41 -10.67 14.38 8.85
N GLY A 42 -11.60 13.62 9.44
CA GLY A 42 -11.30 12.32 10.03
C GLY A 42 -10.76 11.34 8.99
N GLY A 43 -11.42 11.24 7.83
CA GLY A 43 -10.94 10.43 6.72
C GLY A 43 -9.57 10.87 6.19
N GLU A 44 -9.34 12.17 6.05
CA GLU A 44 -8.04 12.74 5.63
C GLU A 44 -6.93 12.40 6.62
N ARG A 45 -7.19 12.45 7.94
CA ARG A 45 -6.22 12.05 8.96
C ARG A 45 -5.85 10.56 8.88
N HIS A 46 -6.80 9.71 8.48
CA HIS A 46 -6.56 8.27 8.32
C HIS A 46 -5.98 7.90 6.95
N ARG A 47 -5.78 8.88 6.05
CA ARG A 47 -5.00 8.64 4.84
C ARG A 47 -3.53 8.71 5.20
N THR A 48 -2.87 7.56 5.23
CA THR A 48 -1.42 7.51 5.15
C THR A 48 -1.04 7.97 3.74
N PRO A 49 -0.32 9.10 3.57
CA PRO A 49 0.23 9.43 2.26
C PRO A 49 1.15 8.29 1.82
N HIS A 50 1.26 8.07 0.51
CA HIS A 50 2.33 7.21 0.01
C HIS A 50 3.65 7.70 0.63
N GLY A 51 4.43 6.75 1.12
CA GLY A 51 5.76 6.91 1.68
C GLY A 51 6.67 7.70 0.75
N ALA A 52 7.80 8.14 1.31
CA ALA A 52 8.68 9.17 0.73
C ALA A 52 9.27 8.84 -0.66
N THR A 53 9.00 7.65 -1.20
CA THR A 53 9.45 7.20 -2.51
C THR A 53 8.40 7.60 -3.55
N ASP A 54 8.76 8.52 -4.46
CA ASP A 54 7.89 8.91 -5.57
C ASP A 54 7.51 7.65 -6.39
N PRO A 55 6.22 7.28 -6.50
CA PRO A 55 5.80 6.13 -7.29
C PRO A 55 6.26 6.18 -8.75
N ALA A 56 6.59 7.37 -9.29
CA ALA A 56 7.19 7.52 -10.61
C ALA A 56 8.60 6.93 -10.73
N THR A 57 9.26 6.63 -9.60
CA THR A 57 10.57 5.96 -9.55
C THR A 57 10.47 4.45 -9.66
N LEU A 58 9.27 3.88 -9.55
CA LEU A 58 9.06 2.45 -9.76
C LEU A 58 9.17 2.08 -11.24
N PRO A 59 9.70 0.89 -11.56
CA PRO A 59 9.74 0.42 -12.93
C PRO A 59 8.31 0.21 -13.45
N PRO A 60 8.00 0.63 -14.69
CA PRO A 60 6.66 0.45 -15.25
C PRO A 60 6.30 -1.02 -15.49
N LYS A 61 7.32 -1.90 -15.55
CA LYS A 61 7.21 -3.36 -15.65
C LYS A 61 8.40 -3.99 -14.96
N VAL A 62 8.17 -5.08 -14.23
CA VAL A 62 9.24 -5.88 -13.62
C VAL A 62 9.81 -6.84 -14.66
N ARG A 63 11.10 -6.70 -14.97
CA ARG A 63 11.83 -7.53 -15.95
C ARG A 63 13.18 -8.02 -15.45
N THR A 64 13.81 -7.29 -14.54
CA THR A 64 15.10 -7.64 -13.94
C THR A 64 14.97 -7.88 -12.45
N LEU A 65 16.04 -8.42 -11.84
CA LEU A 65 16.13 -8.53 -10.39
C LEU A 65 16.12 -7.15 -9.71
N ASP A 66 16.78 -6.17 -10.31
CA ASP A 66 16.77 -4.78 -9.82
C ASP A 66 15.35 -4.20 -9.80
N ASP A 67 14.54 -4.51 -10.81
CA ASP A 67 13.14 -4.09 -10.83
C ASP A 67 12.34 -4.72 -9.68
N VAL A 68 12.60 -5.99 -9.35
CA VAL A 68 11.98 -6.68 -8.21
C VAL A 68 12.36 -5.98 -6.91
N LEU A 69 13.66 -5.72 -6.71
CA LEU A 69 14.17 -5.06 -5.50
C LEU A 69 13.57 -3.65 -5.34
N ALA A 70 13.49 -2.86 -6.42
CA ALA A 70 12.88 -1.53 -6.39
C ALA A 70 11.40 -1.57 -5.92
N VAL A 71 10.63 -2.56 -6.39
CA VAL A 71 9.24 -2.75 -5.97
C VAL A 71 9.15 -3.19 -4.49
N LEU A 72 10.04 -4.08 -4.05
CA LEU A 72 10.07 -4.55 -2.66
C LEU A 72 10.48 -3.44 -1.70
N ASP A 73 11.45 -2.59 -2.06
CA ASP A 73 11.87 -1.43 -1.28
C ASP A 73 10.73 -0.42 -1.12
N TYR A 74 10.03 -0.12 -2.21
CA TYR A 74 8.84 0.71 -2.15
C TYR A 74 7.77 0.09 -1.24
N ALA A 75 7.45 -1.20 -1.41
CA ALA A 75 6.45 -1.86 -0.59
C ALA A 75 6.82 -1.86 0.91
N LEU A 76 8.10 -2.01 1.23
CA LEU A 76 8.61 -1.89 2.60
C LEU A 76 8.41 -0.47 3.13
N ALA A 77 8.79 0.55 2.34
CA ALA A 77 8.61 1.96 2.69
C ALA A 77 7.13 2.32 2.93
N GLU A 78 6.21 1.76 2.15
CA GLU A 78 4.76 1.92 2.34
C GLU A 78 4.23 1.21 3.59
N ALA A 79 4.75 0.01 3.89
CA ALA A 79 4.26 -0.81 4.99
C ALA A 79 4.71 -0.31 6.36
N MET A 80 5.92 0.26 6.45
CA MET A 80 6.51 0.72 7.69
C MET A 80 5.68 1.79 8.44
N PRO A 81 5.15 2.85 7.81
CA PRO A 81 4.35 3.89 8.48
C PRO A 81 2.91 3.46 8.80
N LEU A 82 2.45 2.30 8.32
CA LEU A 82 1.10 1.82 8.66
C LEU A 82 0.93 1.60 10.17
N GLU A 83 -0.30 1.77 10.66
CA GLU A 83 -0.63 1.48 12.05
C GLU A 83 -0.32 0.01 12.39
N ASN A 84 0.20 -0.20 13.60
CA ASN A 84 0.60 -1.53 14.02
C ASN A 84 -0.59 -2.48 14.08
N SER A 85 -0.49 -3.59 13.36
CA SER A 85 -1.55 -4.59 13.24
C SER A 85 -0.94 -5.93 12.83
N VAL A 86 -1.68 -7.02 13.06
CA VAL A 86 -1.26 -8.36 12.61
C VAL A 86 -1.12 -8.41 11.10
N GLN A 87 -1.99 -7.68 10.38
CA GLN A 87 -1.97 -7.57 8.93
C GLN A 87 -0.68 -6.89 8.44
N ARG A 88 -0.28 -5.78 9.08
CA ARG A 88 1.01 -5.12 8.81
C ARG A 88 2.18 -6.06 9.07
N GLY A 89 2.17 -6.77 10.21
CA GLY A 89 3.22 -7.74 10.54
C GLY A 89 3.37 -8.84 9.49
N ARG A 90 2.25 -9.41 9.03
CA ARG A 90 2.24 -10.42 7.95
C ARG A 90 2.78 -9.87 6.62
N LEU A 91 2.40 -8.64 6.27
CA LEU A 91 2.92 -7.97 5.06
C LEU A 91 4.43 -7.81 5.13
N ILE A 92 4.96 -7.30 6.24
CA ILE A 92 6.42 -7.09 6.43
C ILE A 92 7.17 -8.43 6.34
N VAL A 93 6.66 -9.49 6.97
CA VAL A 93 7.26 -10.84 6.85
C VAL A 93 7.23 -11.35 5.41
N GLY A 94 6.14 -11.12 4.68
CA GLY A 94 6.05 -11.48 3.27
C GLY A 94 7.06 -10.73 2.39
N ILE A 95 7.23 -9.42 2.61
CA ILE A 95 8.23 -8.60 1.92
C ILE A 95 9.65 -9.08 2.24
N ALA A 96 9.94 -9.34 3.51
CA ALA A 96 11.25 -9.87 3.94
C ALA A 96 11.56 -11.22 3.29
N HIS A 97 10.58 -12.11 3.20
CA HIS A 97 10.74 -13.39 2.51
C HIS A 97 11.01 -13.19 1.01
N ALA A 98 10.30 -12.27 0.36
CA ALA A 98 10.52 -11.96 -1.05
C ALA A 98 11.93 -11.39 -1.31
N PHE A 99 12.45 -10.54 -0.42
CA PHE A 99 13.84 -10.06 -0.50
C PHE A 99 14.85 -11.22 -0.40
N VAL A 100 14.64 -12.13 0.54
CA VAL A 100 15.50 -13.30 0.71
C VAL A 100 15.55 -14.13 -0.57
N GLU A 101 14.41 -14.38 -1.21
CA GLU A 101 14.37 -15.13 -2.47
C GLU A 101 15.05 -14.36 -3.63
N ALA A 102 14.80 -13.05 -3.75
CA ALA A 102 15.45 -12.23 -4.78
C ALA A 102 16.99 -12.24 -4.65
N ILE A 103 17.50 -12.03 -3.43
CA ILE A 103 18.95 -12.03 -3.16
C ILE A 103 19.56 -13.39 -3.49
N LYS A 104 18.92 -14.49 -3.04
CA LYS A 104 19.38 -15.85 -3.37
C LYS A 104 19.44 -16.09 -4.87
N THR A 105 18.42 -15.66 -5.62
CA THR A 105 18.40 -15.79 -7.08
C THR A 105 19.56 -15.03 -7.71
N GLY A 106 19.80 -13.78 -7.30
CA GLY A 106 20.94 -12.99 -7.80
C GLY A 106 22.29 -13.64 -7.52
N GLU A 107 22.52 -14.12 -6.29
CA GLU A 107 23.76 -14.83 -5.93
C GLU A 107 23.95 -16.12 -6.75
N LEU A 108 22.85 -16.83 -7.04
CA LEU A 108 22.91 -18.02 -7.89
C LEU A 108 23.22 -17.67 -9.35
N GLU A 109 22.63 -16.62 -9.91
CA GLU A 109 22.91 -16.14 -11.25
C GLU A 109 24.38 -15.69 -11.39
N GLU A 110 24.92 -14.96 -10.42
CA GLU A 110 26.33 -14.55 -10.41
C GLU A 110 27.27 -15.77 -10.37
N ARG A 111 26.97 -16.76 -9.52
CA ARG A 111 27.75 -18.00 -9.43
C ARG A 111 27.67 -18.83 -10.71
N LEU A 112 26.50 -18.89 -11.35
CA LEU A 112 26.33 -19.58 -12.64
C LEU A 112 27.14 -18.89 -13.73
N ALA A 113 27.07 -17.56 -13.84
CA ALA A 113 27.85 -16.79 -14.81
C ALA A 113 29.36 -17.01 -14.63
N ALA A 114 29.84 -17.06 -13.38
CA ALA A 114 31.25 -17.35 -13.09
C ALA A 114 31.66 -18.77 -13.54
N ILE A 115 30.80 -19.77 -13.35
CA ILE A 115 31.04 -21.15 -13.79
C ILE A 115 31.01 -21.24 -15.33
N GLU A 116 30.01 -20.62 -15.98
CA GLU A 116 29.88 -20.60 -17.43
C GLU A 116 31.10 -19.96 -18.10
N ALA A 117 31.59 -18.85 -17.54
CA ALA A 117 32.81 -18.19 -18.00
C ALA A 117 34.05 -19.09 -17.83
N ALA A 118 34.19 -19.77 -16.69
CA ALA A 118 35.31 -20.68 -16.45
C ALA A 118 35.32 -21.89 -17.41
N LEU A 119 34.14 -22.37 -17.80
CA LEU A 119 33.96 -23.48 -18.73
C LEU A 119 33.95 -23.06 -20.20
N LYS A 120 34.05 -21.75 -20.51
CA LYS A 120 33.86 -21.17 -21.86
C LYS A 120 32.53 -21.58 -22.51
N ILE A 121 31.53 -21.85 -21.69
CA ILE A 121 30.19 -22.18 -22.15
C ILE A 121 29.53 -20.84 -22.48
N GLY A 122 29.66 -20.43 -23.76
CA GLY A 122 29.16 -19.14 -24.24
C GLY A 122 29.77 -18.71 -25.58
N ASP A 123 31.06 -19.01 -25.81
CA ASP A 123 31.78 -18.61 -27.02
C ASP A 123 31.45 -19.48 -28.25
N ALA A 124 31.12 -20.76 -28.05
CA ALA A 124 30.89 -21.72 -29.13
C ALA A 124 29.64 -21.44 -30.00
N LYS A 125 28.73 -20.55 -29.57
CA LYS A 125 27.58 -20.12 -30.40
C LYS A 125 27.91 -18.98 -31.36
N ASN A 126 29.03 -18.26 -31.17
CA ASN A 126 29.41 -17.15 -32.04
C ASN A 126 30.36 -17.56 -33.18
N GLU A 127 31.14 -18.64 -33.02
CA GLU A 127 32.03 -19.14 -34.08
C GLU A 127 31.27 -19.86 -35.22
N SER A 128 30.10 -20.44 -34.95
CA SER A 128 29.29 -21.14 -35.97
C SER A 128 28.44 -20.21 -36.85
N THR A 129 28.38 -18.91 -36.54
CA THR A 129 27.58 -17.93 -37.31
C THR A 129 28.43 -17.04 -38.24
N ASN A 130 29.76 -17.06 -38.10
CA ASN A 130 30.71 -16.30 -38.95
C ASN A 130 31.40 -17.15 -40.03
N ALA A 131 30.96 -18.39 -40.23
CA ALA A 131 31.53 -19.33 -41.20
C ALA A 131 30.64 -19.56 -42.44
N ALA A 132 29.80 -18.60 -42.81
CA ALA A 132 28.95 -18.64 -44.02
C ALA A 132 29.08 -17.37 -44.86
#